data_AF-A0A2N3I0V1-F1
#
_entry.id   AF-A0A2N3I0V1-F1
#
_cell.length_a   1.000
_cell.length_b   1.000
_cell.length_c   1.000
_cell.angle_alpha   90.00
_cell.angle_beta   90.00
_cell.angle_gamma   90.00
#
_symmetry.space_group_name_H-M   'P 1'
#
loop_
_entity.id
_entity.type
_entity.pdbx_description
1 polymer ?
#
loop_
_entity_poly.entity_id
_entity_poly.type
_entity_poly.pdbx_seq_one_letter_code
_entity_poly.pdbx_strand_id
1 'polypeptide(L)'
;MLSFTTTKGNLKAVVQNDKSDLKILYVGTNPDKPLSKRDKAYAVDTVRVIEMQKARTPDFEAFLNQYFNTVKVVYGEDFKEEMSASYDVTIIDTYLKAFAGGRSTDPETGKMVYERQRFLTEKYDAATIMIGEPSAYIGEGRELNIDHLCLCLDAHALGMKEEHPIFNKPFKVDMSREDVKLTGNYHARYSGRDLGESMPMWRIQTEGYRDEKGFPVGLVSSEFGFDNEIDSEWISSGTCDKGINSTAIGRHANFFHWGFAAAPEYLTESAKLAFINAVYYIAPFKGAKQITSKVKGTMTRALLREQQWTVSDQGSAAWLNYIEEGAVKQRENKKKLQAKKDEGKDLSEFEEMMLQTPDRKETRVWTIRHEPQELKDQYGENWAAYEKYYIDNMDYFYPIGYYDTKVDEDAKSLGIPNSDIKLLATAVKMLNNGDRSDMAMELLIRYTKESFKTAEEWAKWFKTNKKKLYFSEGDGYKFIVLP
;
A
#
# COMPACT_ATOMS: atom_id res chain seq x y z
N MET A 1 16.38 -38.97 -25.63
CA MET A 1 15.29 -38.29 -26.37
C MET A 1 13.97 -38.78 -25.83
N LEU A 2 13.37 -38.04 -24.90
CA LEU A 2 12.01 -38.27 -24.43
C LEU A 2 11.27 -36.96 -24.69
N SER A 3 10.38 -37.03 -25.69
CA SER A 3 9.54 -35.94 -26.15
C SER A 3 8.49 -35.64 -25.09
N PHE A 4 8.56 -34.45 -24.49
CA PHE A 4 7.45 -33.89 -23.74
C PHE A 4 6.48 -33.26 -24.75
N THR A 5 5.35 -33.92 -24.95
CA THR A 5 4.21 -33.37 -25.67
C THR A 5 3.44 -32.49 -24.69
N THR A 6 3.59 -31.18 -24.80
CA THR A 6 2.75 -30.20 -24.12
C THR A 6 1.37 -30.20 -24.78
N THR A 7 0.41 -30.89 -24.17
CA THR A 7 -1.01 -30.67 -24.45
C THR A 7 -1.38 -29.27 -23.99
N LYS A 8 -1.44 -28.31 -24.92
CA LYS A 8 -2.20 -27.07 -24.75
C LYS A 8 -3.66 -27.46 -24.56
N GLY A 9 -4.12 -27.45 -23.31
CA GLY A 9 -5.54 -27.55 -23.00
C GLY A 9 -6.25 -26.32 -23.56
N ASN A 10 -7.03 -26.51 -24.63
CA ASN A 10 -8.01 -25.53 -25.08
C ASN A 10 -9.14 -25.47 -24.04
N LEU A 11 -9.00 -24.61 -23.03
CA LEU A 11 -10.13 -24.15 -22.24
C LEU A 11 -10.85 -23.07 -23.05
N LYS A 12 -12.05 -23.40 -23.53
CA LYS A 12 -12.94 -22.45 -24.21
C LYS A 12 -13.23 -21.29 -23.25
N ALA A 13 -13.06 -20.06 -23.73
CA ALA A 13 -13.58 -18.87 -23.06
C ALA A 13 -15.05 -19.11 -22.69
N VAL A 14 -15.38 -18.94 -21.42
CA VAL A 14 -16.77 -19.00 -20.94
C VAL A 14 -17.44 -17.72 -21.43
N VAL A 15 -18.02 -17.77 -22.63
CA VAL A 15 -18.92 -16.72 -23.09
C VAL A 15 -20.16 -16.80 -22.22
N GLN A 16 -20.34 -15.83 -21.34
CA GLN A 16 -21.56 -15.72 -20.54
C GLN A 16 -22.72 -15.32 -21.45
N ASN A 17 -23.76 -16.15 -21.51
CA ASN A 17 -24.93 -15.88 -22.34
C ASN A 17 -25.80 -14.73 -21.80
N ASP A 18 -25.73 -14.45 -20.48
CA ASP A 18 -26.45 -13.36 -19.82
C ASP A 18 -25.46 -12.37 -19.18
N LYS A 19 -25.15 -11.30 -19.89
CA LYS A 19 -24.34 -10.19 -19.38
C LYS A 19 -25.12 -9.39 -18.33
N SER A 20 -24.40 -8.80 -17.38
CA SER A 20 -24.97 -7.94 -16.34
C SER A 20 -25.34 -6.54 -16.84
N ASP A 21 -26.35 -5.97 -16.22
CA ASP A 21 -26.82 -4.60 -16.46
C ASP A 21 -26.02 -3.52 -15.71
N LEU A 22 -25.02 -3.91 -14.90
CA LEU A 22 -24.09 -2.95 -14.32
C LEU A 22 -23.43 -2.14 -15.43
N LYS A 23 -23.47 -0.82 -15.28
CA LYS A 23 -22.86 0.13 -16.21
C LYS A 23 -21.44 0.43 -15.77
N ILE A 24 -20.49 0.17 -16.64
CA ILE A 24 -19.06 0.31 -16.34
C ILE A 24 -18.48 1.52 -17.09
N LEU A 25 -17.83 2.42 -16.36
CA LEU A 25 -16.97 3.45 -16.93
C LEU A 25 -15.50 3.03 -16.78
N TYR A 26 -14.86 2.69 -17.89
CA TYR A 26 -13.44 2.37 -17.91
C TYR A 26 -12.63 3.62 -18.30
N VAL A 27 -11.70 4.01 -17.43
CA VAL A 27 -10.80 5.17 -17.58
C VAL A 27 -9.39 4.63 -17.85
N GLY A 28 -9.02 4.56 -19.11
CA GLY A 28 -7.77 3.96 -19.57
C GLY A 28 -6.76 4.97 -20.11
N THR A 29 -5.56 4.48 -20.44
CA THR A 29 -4.57 5.27 -21.19
C THR A 29 -4.98 5.36 -22.66
N ASN A 30 -4.80 6.54 -23.25
CA ASN A 30 -5.02 6.75 -24.68
C ASN A 30 -3.95 6.01 -25.52
N PRO A 31 -4.32 5.00 -26.33
CA PRO A 31 -3.36 4.17 -27.05
C PRO A 31 -2.61 4.92 -28.15
N ASP A 32 -3.17 6.05 -28.64
CA ASP A 32 -2.58 6.84 -29.72
C ASP A 32 -1.56 7.87 -29.22
N LYS A 33 -1.46 8.06 -27.90
CA LYS A 33 -0.50 9.01 -27.33
C LYS A 33 0.90 8.40 -27.21
N PRO A 34 1.96 9.20 -27.42
CA PRO A 34 3.31 8.75 -27.13
C PRO A 34 3.48 8.51 -25.62
N LEU A 35 4.42 7.64 -25.26
CA LEU A 35 4.84 7.45 -23.87
C LEU A 35 5.13 8.79 -23.19
N SER A 36 4.69 8.94 -21.94
CA SER A 36 5.01 10.14 -21.17
C SER A 36 6.51 10.22 -20.86
N LYS A 37 6.99 11.39 -20.41
CA LYS A 37 8.38 11.52 -19.93
C LYS A 37 8.68 10.54 -18.79
N ARG A 38 7.68 10.25 -17.96
CA ARG A 38 7.79 9.29 -16.87
C ARG A 38 7.94 7.88 -17.42
N ASP A 39 7.04 7.46 -18.29
CA ASP A 39 7.06 6.09 -18.84
C ASP A 39 8.39 5.81 -19.56
N LYS A 40 8.89 6.79 -20.34
CA LYS A 40 10.22 6.70 -20.97
C LYS A 40 11.36 6.55 -19.97
N ALA A 41 11.29 7.22 -18.82
CA ALA A 41 12.34 7.14 -17.79
C ALA A 41 12.37 5.79 -17.07
N TYR A 42 11.26 5.05 -17.06
CA TYR A 42 11.16 3.73 -16.42
C TYR A 42 11.13 2.56 -17.41
N ALA A 43 11.03 2.83 -18.72
CA ALA A 43 10.95 1.80 -19.74
C ALA A 43 12.29 1.07 -19.91
N VAL A 44 12.36 -0.15 -19.38
CA VAL A 44 13.49 -1.09 -19.59
C VAL A 44 13.48 -1.64 -21.02
N ASP A 45 12.30 -1.76 -21.63
CA ASP A 45 12.10 -2.09 -23.05
C ASP A 45 11.02 -1.16 -23.61
N THR A 46 11.45 -0.12 -24.33
CA THR A 46 10.54 0.89 -24.86
C THR A 46 9.60 0.35 -25.93
N VAL A 47 10.05 -0.63 -26.75
CA VAL A 47 9.21 -1.19 -27.81
C VAL A 47 8.06 -1.97 -27.19
N ARG A 48 8.38 -2.86 -26.25
CA ARG A 48 7.39 -3.65 -25.53
C ARG A 48 6.40 -2.79 -24.74
N VAL A 49 6.89 -1.74 -24.06
CA VAL A 49 6.02 -0.80 -23.32
C VAL A 49 5.06 -0.08 -24.27
N ILE A 50 5.50 0.31 -25.47
CA ILE A 50 4.62 0.92 -26.48
C ILE A 50 3.56 -0.07 -26.96
N GLU A 51 3.95 -1.32 -27.24
CA GLU A 51 3.01 -2.38 -27.65
C GLU A 51 1.95 -2.63 -26.57
N MET A 52 2.38 -2.77 -25.32
CA MET A 52 1.47 -2.95 -24.18
C MET A 52 0.55 -1.74 -23.97
N GLN A 53 1.06 -0.51 -24.09
CA GLN A 53 0.21 0.69 -23.96
C GLN A 53 -0.89 0.72 -25.03
N LYS A 54 -0.55 0.35 -26.28
CA LYS A 54 -1.51 0.32 -27.38
C LYS A 54 -2.59 -0.74 -27.18
N ALA A 55 -2.22 -1.90 -26.65
CA ALA A 55 -3.14 -3.03 -26.46
C ALA A 55 -4.04 -2.88 -25.23
N ARG A 56 -3.55 -2.27 -24.14
CA ARG A 56 -4.18 -2.30 -22.81
C ARG A 56 -5.62 -1.83 -22.75
N THR A 57 -5.93 -0.63 -23.25
CA THR A 57 -7.30 -0.08 -23.20
C THR A 57 -8.28 -0.88 -24.07
N PRO A 58 -7.97 -1.19 -25.35
CA PRO A 58 -8.80 -2.09 -26.16
C PRO A 58 -9.02 -3.48 -25.53
N ASP A 59 -7.99 -4.05 -24.90
CA ASP A 59 -8.06 -5.35 -24.26
C ASP A 59 -9.01 -5.36 -23.04
N PHE A 60 -8.92 -4.35 -22.17
CA PHE A 60 -9.90 -4.16 -21.09
C PHE A 60 -11.32 -3.92 -21.59
N GLU A 61 -11.50 -3.10 -22.64
CA GLU A 61 -12.82 -2.89 -23.23
C GLU A 61 -13.41 -4.20 -23.76
N ALA A 62 -12.64 -4.98 -24.51
CA ALA A 62 -13.07 -6.27 -25.05
C ALA A 62 -13.39 -7.27 -23.92
N PHE A 63 -12.56 -7.33 -22.88
CA PHE A 63 -12.76 -8.18 -21.73
C PHE A 63 -14.02 -7.83 -20.94
N LEU A 64 -14.21 -6.56 -20.57
CA LEU A 64 -15.39 -6.12 -19.80
C LEU A 64 -16.69 -6.32 -20.60
N ASN A 65 -16.67 -6.10 -21.91
CA ASN A 65 -17.83 -6.33 -22.79
C ASN A 65 -18.25 -7.81 -22.85
N GLN A 66 -17.45 -8.76 -22.37
CA GLN A 66 -17.89 -10.16 -22.25
C GLN A 66 -18.89 -10.36 -21.09
N TYR A 67 -18.85 -9.49 -20.07
CA TYR A 67 -19.61 -9.66 -18.82
C TYR A 67 -20.67 -8.58 -18.59
N PHE A 68 -20.56 -7.41 -19.23
CA PHE A 68 -21.43 -6.27 -18.98
C PHE A 68 -22.07 -5.75 -20.28
N ASN A 69 -23.36 -5.39 -20.21
CA ASN A 69 -24.12 -4.84 -21.33
C ASN A 69 -23.69 -3.41 -21.69
N THR A 70 -23.20 -2.64 -20.71
CA THR A 70 -22.81 -1.24 -20.89
C THR A 70 -21.38 -1.04 -20.39
N VAL A 71 -20.45 -0.87 -21.31
CA VAL A 71 -19.07 -0.46 -21.03
C VAL A 71 -18.79 0.81 -21.83
N LYS A 72 -18.35 1.86 -21.15
CA LYS A 72 -17.87 3.09 -21.79
C LYS A 72 -16.40 3.30 -21.49
N VAL A 73 -15.61 3.52 -22.54
CA VAL A 73 -14.22 3.96 -22.42
C VAL A 73 -14.13 5.49 -22.47
N VAL A 74 -13.32 6.04 -21.57
CA VAL A 74 -12.79 7.41 -21.61
C VAL A 74 -11.30 7.38 -21.27
N TYR A 75 -10.57 8.44 -21.60
CA TYR A 75 -9.14 8.53 -21.31
C TYR A 75 -8.87 9.42 -20.09
N GLY A 76 -7.78 9.13 -19.37
CA GLY A 76 -7.44 9.82 -18.12
C GLY A 76 -7.33 11.34 -18.22
N GLU A 77 -6.90 11.86 -19.38
CA GLU A 77 -6.84 13.30 -19.66
C GLU A 77 -8.20 13.97 -19.83
N ASP A 78 -9.21 13.20 -20.24
CA ASP A 78 -10.56 13.68 -20.57
C ASP A 78 -11.57 13.36 -19.46
N PHE A 79 -11.19 12.47 -18.54
CA PHE A 79 -12.01 12.06 -17.41
C PHE A 79 -12.35 13.25 -16.50
N LYS A 80 -13.62 13.33 -16.12
CA LYS A 80 -14.12 14.23 -15.09
C LYS A 80 -14.95 13.43 -14.09
N GLU A 81 -14.88 13.81 -12.83
CA GLU A 81 -15.49 13.04 -11.74
C GLU A 81 -17.01 12.84 -11.94
N GLU A 82 -17.71 13.82 -12.52
CA GLU A 82 -19.16 13.80 -12.78
C GLU A 82 -19.55 12.73 -13.82
N MET A 83 -18.63 12.32 -14.69
CA MET A 83 -18.89 11.25 -15.65
C MET A 83 -19.26 9.95 -14.93
N SER A 84 -18.69 9.70 -13.75
CA SER A 84 -18.94 8.48 -12.98
C SER A 84 -20.36 8.40 -12.42
N ALA A 85 -21.10 9.51 -12.32
CA ALA A 85 -22.45 9.52 -11.76
C ALA A 85 -23.43 8.62 -12.54
N SER A 86 -23.24 8.51 -13.86
CA SER A 86 -24.11 7.73 -14.76
C SER A 86 -23.79 6.23 -14.82
N TYR A 87 -22.77 5.78 -14.09
CA TYR A 87 -22.27 4.41 -14.10
C TYR A 87 -22.31 3.81 -12.70
N ASP A 88 -22.40 2.49 -12.61
CA ASP A 88 -22.43 1.78 -11.33
C ASP A 88 -21.02 1.59 -10.78
N VAL A 89 -20.04 1.35 -11.65
CA VAL A 89 -18.63 1.21 -11.29
C VAL A 89 -17.74 1.98 -12.27
N THR A 90 -16.78 2.71 -11.73
CA THR A 90 -15.69 3.33 -12.49
C THR A 90 -14.40 2.53 -12.28
N ILE A 91 -13.72 2.11 -13.35
CA ILE A 91 -12.43 1.45 -13.29
C ILE A 91 -11.37 2.45 -13.77
N ILE A 92 -10.38 2.75 -12.93
CA ILE A 92 -9.32 3.72 -13.22
C ILE A 92 -8.00 2.97 -13.36
N ASP A 93 -7.50 2.95 -14.59
CA ASP A 93 -6.30 2.22 -15.02
C ASP A 93 -5.24 3.15 -15.62
N THR A 94 -5.28 4.43 -15.24
CA THR A 94 -4.36 5.45 -15.74
C THR A 94 -4.23 6.58 -14.72
N TYR A 95 -3.18 7.38 -14.83
CA TYR A 95 -3.08 8.62 -14.06
C TYR A 95 -4.15 9.62 -14.51
N LEU A 96 -4.75 10.27 -13.52
CA LEU A 96 -5.67 11.37 -13.74
C LEU A 96 -4.93 12.72 -13.68
N LYS A 97 -5.58 13.77 -14.18
CA LYS A 97 -5.10 15.13 -13.98
C LYS A 97 -5.42 15.60 -12.56
N ALA A 98 -4.40 16.03 -11.81
CA ALA A 98 -4.62 16.65 -10.51
C ALA A 98 -5.37 17.98 -10.67
N PHE A 99 -6.35 18.24 -9.80
CA PHE A 99 -7.08 19.52 -9.76
C PHE A 99 -6.50 20.49 -8.73
N ALA A 100 -5.71 20.00 -7.77
CA ALA A 100 -5.04 20.80 -6.74
C ALA A 100 -3.71 20.16 -6.31
N GLY A 101 -2.88 20.96 -5.64
CA GLY A 101 -1.54 20.58 -5.17
C GLY A 101 -0.49 20.49 -6.27
N GLY A 102 0.67 19.94 -5.94
CA GLY A 102 1.84 19.86 -6.81
C GLY A 102 3.02 20.67 -6.30
N ARG A 103 4.01 20.87 -7.17
CA ARG A 103 5.20 21.67 -6.86
C ARG A 103 4.94 23.14 -7.17
N SER A 104 5.17 24.00 -6.20
CA SER A 104 5.18 25.45 -6.34
C SER A 104 6.48 26.02 -5.76
N THR A 105 6.82 27.25 -6.13
CA THR A 105 7.91 27.99 -5.49
C THR A 105 7.28 28.96 -4.50
N ASP A 106 7.70 28.90 -3.24
CA ASP A 106 7.35 29.89 -2.23
C ASP A 106 7.87 31.27 -2.70
N PRO A 107 6.97 32.26 -2.89
CA PRO A 107 7.36 33.57 -3.40
C PRO A 107 8.20 34.39 -2.42
N GLU A 108 8.15 34.11 -1.12
CA GLU A 108 8.90 34.83 -0.09
C GLU A 108 10.28 34.20 0.14
N THR A 109 10.34 32.87 0.21
CA THR A 109 11.59 32.16 0.53
C THR A 109 12.34 31.64 -0.68
N GLY A 110 11.70 31.62 -1.86
CA GLY A 110 12.22 31.01 -3.09
C GLY A 110 12.34 29.48 -3.02
N LYS A 111 11.86 28.85 -1.93
CA LYS A 111 11.97 27.40 -1.74
C LYS A 111 10.90 26.67 -2.51
N MET A 112 11.24 25.50 -3.04
CA MET A 112 10.24 24.60 -3.61
C MET A 112 9.36 24.04 -2.48
N VAL A 113 8.06 24.28 -2.58
CA VAL A 113 7.04 23.68 -1.72
C VAL A 113 6.33 22.59 -2.52
N TYR A 114 6.05 21.48 -1.85
CA TYR A 114 5.24 20.41 -2.41
C TYR A 114 3.96 20.28 -1.59
N GLU A 115 2.84 20.55 -2.25
CA GLU A 115 1.53 20.22 -1.72
C GLU A 115 1.07 18.90 -2.32
N ARG A 116 0.42 18.07 -1.50
CA ARG A 116 -0.10 16.78 -1.96
C ARG A 116 -1.09 16.99 -3.10
N GLN A 117 -0.87 16.28 -4.20
CA GLN A 117 -1.78 16.35 -5.34
C GLN A 117 -3.14 15.71 -5.00
N ARG A 118 -4.22 16.36 -5.44
CA ARG A 118 -5.60 15.88 -5.30
C ARG A 118 -6.16 15.60 -6.70
N PHE A 119 -6.78 14.43 -6.89
CA PHE A 119 -7.25 13.95 -8.19
C PHE A 119 -8.77 13.78 -8.27
N LEU A 120 -9.41 13.44 -7.15
CA LEU A 120 -10.86 13.34 -6.98
C LEU A 120 -11.27 14.15 -5.76
N THR A 121 -12.39 14.86 -5.81
CA THR A 121 -12.85 15.68 -4.67
C THR A 121 -13.49 14.81 -3.59
N GLU A 122 -13.72 15.36 -2.41
CA GLU A 122 -14.43 14.70 -1.30
C GLU A 122 -15.90 14.39 -1.63
N LYS A 123 -16.45 15.01 -2.69
CA LYS A 123 -17.81 14.74 -3.18
C LYS A 123 -17.89 13.48 -4.03
N TYR A 124 -16.77 13.02 -4.58
CA TYR A 124 -16.73 11.82 -5.41
C TYR A 124 -17.08 10.57 -4.57
N ASP A 125 -18.16 9.91 -4.96
CA ASP A 125 -18.77 8.79 -4.25
C ASP A 125 -19.11 7.59 -5.16
N ALA A 126 -18.62 7.55 -6.40
CA ALA A 126 -18.80 6.40 -7.26
C ALA A 126 -18.04 5.18 -6.72
N ALA A 127 -18.57 3.97 -6.91
CA ALA A 127 -17.80 2.76 -6.66
C ALA A 127 -16.64 2.67 -7.67
N THR A 128 -15.42 2.49 -7.17
CA THR A 128 -14.22 2.63 -8.00
C THR A 128 -13.25 1.47 -7.80
N ILE A 129 -12.78 0.88 -8.90
CA ILE A 129 -11.58 0.02 -8.91
C ILE A 129 -10.42 0.85 -9.42
N MET A 130 -9.30 0.83 -8.72
CA MET A 130 -8.05 1.45 -9.15
C MET A 130 -7.01 0.35 -9.38
N ILE A 131 -6.38 0.37 -10.55
CA ILE A 131 -5.43 -0.65 -10.97
C ILE A 131 -4.01 -0.12 -10.81
N GLY A 132 -3.12 -0.90 -10.19
CA GLY A 132 -1.69 -0.60 -10.09
C GLY A 132 -1.36 0.76 -9.44
N GLU A 133 -0.31 1.42 -9.93
CA GLU A 133 0.23 2.66 -9.35
C GLU A 133 -0.78 3.83 -9.23
N PRO A 134 -1.67 4.10 -10.22
CA PRO A 134 -2.69 5.14 -10.09
C PRO A 134 -3.44 5.12 -8.75
N SER A 135 -3.66 3.93 -8.18
CA SER A 135 -4.27 3.74 -6.86
C SER A 135 -3.58 4.52 -5.75
N ALA A 136 -2.25 4.57 -5.73
CA ALA A 136 -1.50 5.27 -4.70
C ALA A 136 -1.65 6.79 -4.79
N TYR A 137 -1.66 7.34 -6.00
CA TYR A 137 -1.79 8.79 -6.19
C TYR A 137 -3.19 9.29 -5.82
N ILE A 138 -4.22 8.56 -6.26
CA ILE A 138 -5.61 8.86 -5.89
C ILE A 138 -5.81 8.62 -4.39
N GLY A 139 -5.31 7.50 -3.87
CA GLY A 139 -5.44 7.13 -2.47
C GLY A 139 -4.76 8.12 -1.53
N GLU A 140 -3.52 8.52 -1.79
CA GLU A 140 -2.86 9.56 -1.00
C GLU A 140 -3.59 10.91 -1.10
N GLY A 141 -4.02 11.29 -2.31
CA GLY A 141 -4.82 12.48 -2.55
C GLY A 141 -6.20 12.46 -1.88
N ARG A 142 -6.70 11.29 -1.48
CA ARG A 142 -7.94 11.13 -0.70
C ARG A 142 -7.69 10.72 0.76
N GLU A 143 -6.42 10.63 1.17
CA GLU A 143 -6.00 10.12 2.48
C GLU A 143 -6.59 8.73 2.78
N LEU A 144 -6.64 7.86 1.77
CA LEU A 144 -7.06 6.47 1.94
C LEU A 144 -5.95 5.64 2.57
N ASN A 145 -6.30 4.46 3.09
CA ASN A 145 -5.34 3.44 3.46
C ASN A 145 -4.50 2.90 2.30
N ILE A 146 -4.90 3.21 1.06
CA ILE A 146 -4.24 2.89 -0.20
C ILE A 146 -3.17 3.96 -0.49
N ASP A 147 -1.91 3.63 -0.32
CA ASP A 147 -0.76 4.54 -0.50
C ASP A 147 0.38 3.93 -1.33
N HIS A 148 1.39 4.74 -1.63
CA HIS A 148 2.60 4.31 -2.31
C HIS A 148 3.62 3.70 -1.34
N LEU A 149 3.40 2.45 -0.95
CA LEU A 149 4.45 1.71 -0.22
C LEU A 149 5.56 1.31 -1.19
N CYS A 150 5.21 0.65 -2.30
CA CYS A 150 6.19 0.27 -3.31
C CYS A 150 5.63 -0.23 -4.64
N LEU A 151 6.33 0.10 -5.73
CA LEU A 151 6.26 -0.62 -7.00
C LEU A 151 7.21 -1.83 -6.97
N CYS A 152 6.72 -2.95 -6.45
CA CYS A 152 7.47 -4.21 -6.46
C CYS A 152 6.56 -5.45 -6.42
N LEU A 153 5.26 -5.28 -6.69
CA LEU A 153 4.33 -6.39 -6.70
C LEU A 153 4.51 -7.19 -8.00
N ASP A 154 4.70 -8.49 -7.85
CA ASP A 154 4.95 -9.43 -8.93
C ASP A 154 3.72 -10.30 -9.27
N ALA A 155 3.90 -11.41 -9.99
CA ALA A 155 2.83 -12.21 -10.60
C ALA A 155 1.87 -12.93 -9.63
N HIS A 156 2.22 -13.08 -8.34
CA HIS A 156 1.49 -13.95 -7.41
C HIS A 156 0.85 -13.22 -6.25
N ALA A 157 -0.36 -13.63 -5.90
CA ALA A 157 -1.07 -13.28 -4.67
C ALA A 157 -0.74 -14.28 -3.55
N LEU A 158 -0.69 -13.79 -2.31
CA LEU A 158 -0.47 -14.59 -1.11
C LEU A 158 -1.32 -14.08 0.06
N GLY A 159 -1.55 -14.95 1.04
CA GLY A 159 -2.28 -14.60 2.27
C GLY A 159 -3.77 -14.28 2.05
N MET A 160 -4.37 -14.68 0.94
CA MET A 160 -5.73 -14.30 0.57
C MET A 160 -6.77 -14.66 1.65
N LYS A 161 -7.74 -13.76 1.88
CA LYS A 161 -9.00 -14.09 2.58
C LYS A 161 -9.91 -14.92 1.66
N GLU A 162 -9.70 -16.23 1.59
CA GLU A 162 -10.31 -17.13 0.59
C GLU A 162 -11.84 -17.13 0.55
N GLU A 163 -12.50 -16.83 1.68
CA GLU A 163 -13.96 -16.72 1.78
C GLU A 163 -14.51 -15.38 1.25
N HIS A 164 -13.64 -14.44 0.90
CA HIS A 164 -14.05 -13.13 0.42
C HIS A 164 -14.88 -13.25 -0.89
N PRO A 165 -15.91 -12.40 -1.09
CA PRO A 165 -16.77 -12.48 -2.26
C PRO A 165 -16.02 -12.47 -3.60
N ILE A 166 -14.90 -11.75 -3.70
CA ILE A 166 -14.12 -11.68 -4.96
C ILE A 166 -13.60 -13.04 -5.45
N PHE A 167 -13.48 -14.03 -4.56
CA PHE A 167 -13.04 -15.39 -4.93
C PHE A 167 -14.22 -16.34 -5.17
N ASN A 168 -15.45 -15.92 -4.87
CA ASN A 168 -16.58 -16.84 -4.74
C ASN A 168 -17.82 -16.40 -5.50
N LYS A 169 -18.02 -15.11 -5.79
CA LYS A 169 -19.27 -14.58 -6.33
C LYS A 169 -19.05 -13.37 -7.26
N PRO A 170 -19.82 -13.29 -8.37
CA PRO A 170 -20.76 -14.29 -8.87
C PRO A 170 -20.09 -15.54 -9.47
N PHE A 171 -18.81 -15.47 -9.82
CA PHE A 171 -18.07 -16.60 -10.38
C PHE A 171 -17.20 -17.26 -9.31
N LYS A 172 -17.22 -18.59 -9.24
CA LYS A 172 -16.26 -19.31 -8.41
C LYS A 172 -14.87 -19.21 -9.05
N VAL A 173 -13.91 -18.69 -8.30
CA VAL A 173 -12.51 -18.61 -8.72
C VAL A 173 -11.79 -19.89 -8.31
N ASP A 174 -11.13 -20.54 -9.28
CA ASP A 174 -10.21 -21.63 -9.01
C ASP A 174 -8.81 -21.07 -8.70
N MET A 175 -8.49 -20.95 -7.41
CA MET A 175 -7.21 -20.44 -6.93
C MET A 175 -6.15 -21.55 -6.91
N SER A 176 -5.79 -22.07 -8.08
CA SER A 176 -4.69 -23.03 -8.21
C SER A 176 -3.40 -22.42 -7.64
N ARG A 177 -2.75 -23.14 -6.72
CA ARG A 177 -1.55 -22.66 -6.04
C ARG A 177 -0.31 -23.40 -6.52
N GLU A 178 0.79 -22.68 -6.52
CA GLU A 178 2.12 -23.25 -6.66
C GLU A 178 2.99 -22.80 -5.48
N ASP A 179 3.92 -23.67 -5.07
CA ASP A 179 4.88 -23.32 -4.02
C ASP A 179 5.92 -22.35 -4.59
N VAL A 180 5.90 -21.13 -4.10
CA VAL A 180 6.80 -20.06 -4.53
C VAL A 180 7.81 -19.78 -3.43
N LYS A 181 9.09 -19.70 -3.81
CA LYS A 181 10.17 -19.33 -2.88
C LYS A 181 9.96 -17.90 -2.38
N LEU A 182 10.02 -17.70 -1.08
CA LEU A 182 9.89 -16.39 -0.48
C LEU A 182 11.08 -15.50 -0.82
N THR A 183 10.82 -14.20 -0.87
CA THR A 183 11.87 -13.19 -0.98
C THR A 183 12.65 -13.13 0.34
N GLY A 184 13.99 -13.01 0.26
CA GLY A 184 14.85 -13.11 1.44
C GLY A 184 14.60 -12.04 2.51
N ASN A 185 14.01 -10.91 2.12
CA ASN A 185 13.65 -9.83 3.04
C ASN A 185 12.42 -10.15 3.91
N TYR A 186 11.64 -11.20 3.63
CA TYR A 186 10.49 -11.56 4.47
C TYR A 186 10.92 -12.05 5.85
N HIS A 187 11.95 -12.90 5.92
CA HIS A 187 12.50 -13.39 7.20
C HIS A 187 13.17 -12.28 8.03
N ALA A 188 13.60 -11.19 7.39
CA ALA A 188 14.12 -10.02 8.08
C ALA A 188 13.04 -9.18 8.78
N ARG A 189 11.76 -9.39 8.45
CA ARG A 189 10.62 -8.66 9.04
C ARG A 189 9.99 -9.44 10.18
N TYR A 190 9.42 -8.71 11.13
CA TYR A 190 8.70 -9.30 12.25
C TYR A 190 7.56 -10.19 11.76
N SER A 191 6.76 -9.72 10.79
CA SER A 191 5.64 -10.49 10.24
C SER A 191 6.06 -11.78 9.51
N GLY A 192 7.29 -11.87 8.99
CA GLY A 192 7.78 -13.02 8.23
C GLY A 192 8.78 -13.93 8.96
N ARG A 193 9.07 -13.64 10.24
CA ARG A 193 10.12 -14.33 11.01
C ARG A 193 9.91 -15.84 11.17
N ASP A 194 8.66 -16.29 11.16
CA ASP A 194 8.27 -17.69 11.40
C ASP A 194 7.92 -18.44 10.09
N LEU A 195 8.15 -17.81 8.93
CA LEU A 195 7.85 -18.42 7.63
C LEU A 195 8.88 -19.48 7.24
N GLY A 196 8.45 -20.48 6.45
CA GLY A 196 9.35 -21.40 5.75
C GLY A 196 9.99 -20.76 4.52
N GLU A 197 10.82 -21.51 3.78
CA GLU A 197 11.51 -20.99 2.58
C GLU A 197 10.57 -20.73 1.38
N SER A 198 9.42 -21.39 1.36
CA SER A 198 8.39 -21.25 0.34
C SER A 198 7.00 -21.24 0.96
N MET A 199 6.03 -20.74 0.20
CA MET A 199 4.61 -20.85 0.56
C MET A 199 3.74 -21.03 -0.68
N PRO A 200 2.56 -21.64 -0.54
CA PRO A 200 1.62 -21.76 -1.65
C PRO A 200 1.06 -20.37 -2.01
N MET A 201 1.20 -19.99 -3.27
CA MET A 201 0.72 -18.70 -3.80
C MET A 201 -0.15 -18.91 -5.03
N TRP A 202 -1.09 -17.98 -5.26
CA TRP A 202 -1.96 -18.02 -6.42
C TRP A 202 -1.42 -17.13 -7.54
N ARG A 203 -1.24 -17.70 -8.73
CA ARG A 203 -0.73 -16.95 -9.90
C ARG A 203 -1.83 -16.09 -10.53
N ILE A 204 -1.65 -14.77 -10.46
CA ILE A 204 -2.57 -13.78 -11.02
C ILE A 204 -2.24 -13.50 -12.47
N GLN A 205 -0.95 -13.31 -12.76
CA GLN A 205 -0.45 -12.84 -14.05
C GLN A 205 0.37 -13.96 -14.72
N THR A 206 0.24 -14.10 -16.03
CA THR A 206 1.00 -15.10 -16.81
C THR A 206 2.49 -14.79 -16.83
N GLU A 207 2.86 -13.53 -16.61
CA GLU A 207 4.23 -13.04 -16.52
C GLU A 207 4.37 -12.08 -15.35
N GLY A 208 5.50 -12.13 -14.66
CA GLY A 208 5.90 -11.17 -13.64
C GLY A 208 6.91 -10.15 -14.15
N TYR A 209 7.03 -9.00 -13.47
CA TYR A 209 8.07 -8.02 -13.77
C TYR A 209 9.48 -8.55 -13.44
N ARG A 210 9.56 -9.62 -12.63
CA ARG A 210 10.80 -10.34 -12.33
C ARG A 210 11.10 -11.47 -13.33
N ASP A 211 10.07 -11.97 -14.02
CA ASP A 211 10.22 -13.03 -15.02
C ASP A 211 10.76 -12.47 -16.33
N GLU A 212 10.19 -11.35 -16.78
CA GLU A 212 10.36 -10.84 -18.14
C GLU A 212 10.67 -9.34 -18.17
N LYS A 213 11.61 -8.94 -19.03
CA LYS A 213 12.00 -7.52 -19.13
C LYS A 213 10.87 -6.69 -19.74
N GLY A 214 10.57 -5.57 -19.10
CA GLY A 214 9.59 -4.59 -19.59
C GLY A 214 8.14 -4.90 -19.27
N PHE A 215 7.85 -5.95 -18.48
CA PHE A 215 6.50 -6.18 -17.96
C PHE A 215 6.12 -5.14 -16.89
N PRO A 216 4.86 -4.65 -16.83
CA PRO A 216 4.43 -3.66 -15.85
C PRO A 216 4.60 -4.16 -14.40
N VAL A 217 5.23 -3.34 -13.56
CA VAL A 217 5.35 -3.61 -12.12
C VAL A 217 4.06 -3.23 -11.39
N GLY A 218 3.57 -4.10 -10.51
CA GLY A 218 2.41 -3.82 -9.68
C GLY A 218 2.73 -2.97 -8.45
N LEU A 219 1.69 -2.44 -7.83
CA LEU A 219 1.74 -1.65 -6.60
C LEU A 219 1.34 -2.52 -5.40
N VAL A 220 2.08 -2.39 -4.30
CA VAL A 220 1.56 -2.70 -2.96
C VAL A 220 1.39 -1.42 -2.15
N SER A 221 0.33 -1.36 -1.34
CA SER A 221 0.11 -0.35 -0.30
C SER A 221 0.52 -0.86 1.08
N SER A 222 0.71 0.06 2.02
CA SER A 222 1.21 -0.28 3.36
C SER A 222 0.19 -1.09 4.15
N GLU A 223 0.68 -2.16 4.77
CA GLU A 223 -0.09 -3.10 5.58
C GLU A 223 -0.60 -2.51 6.91
N PHE A 224 0.16 -1.59 7.49
CA PHE A 224 -0.09 -1.12 8.84
C PHE A 224 -1.29 -0.17 8.91
N GLY A 225 -2.33 -0.61 9.60
CA GLY A 225 -3.59 0.14 9.76
C GLY A 225 -4.50 0.06 8.53
N PHE A 226 -4.26 -0.86 7.60
CA PHE A 226 -5.11 -1.01 6.41
C PHE A 226 -6.48 -1.61 6.76
N ASP A 227 -6.51 -2.75 7.45
CA ASP A 227 -7.75 -3.36 7.92
C ASP A 227 -8.17 -2.67 9.21
N ASN A 228 -9.37 -2.10 9.24
CA ASN A 228 -9.85 -1.31 10.38
C ASN A 228 -11.25 -1.70 10.87
N GLU A 229 -11.90 -2.67 10.23
CA GLU A 229 -13.26 -3.15 10.54
C GLU A 229 -14.37 -2.06 10.46
N ILE A 230 -14.05 -0.84 10.02
CA ILE A 230 -14.99 0.27 9.88
C ILE A 230 -15.39 0.46 8.42
N ASP A 231 -14.41 0.84 7.60
CA ASP A 231 -14.62 1.19 6.20
C ASP A 231 -13.50 0.71 5.28
N SER A 232 -12.45 0.12 5.83
CA SER A 232 -11.30 -0.41 5.11
C SER A 232 -11.05 -1.87 5.46
N GLU A 233 -10.78 -2.68 4.45
CA GLU A 233 -10.50 -4.11 4.60
C GLU A 233 -9.36 -4.56 3.71
N TRP A 234 -8.46 -5.32 4.31
CA TRP A 234 -7.39 -6.01 3.60
C TRP A 234 -7.91 -7.34 3.06
N ILE A 235 -7.57 -7.70 1.81
CA ILE A 235 -8.06 -8.94 1.17
C ILE A 235 -6.92 -9.88 0.82
N SER A 236 -5.81 -9.36 0.28
CA SER A 236 -4.65 -10.15 -0.12
C SER A 236 -3.38 -9.33 -0.13
N SER A 237 -2.26 -10.00 0.11
CA SER A 237 -0.94 -9.53 -0.30
C SER A 237 -0.53 -10.16 -1.64
N GLY A 238 0.71 -9.95 -2.04
CA GLY A 238 1.34 -10.63 -3.15
C GLY A 238 2.85 -10.55 -3.06
N THR A 239 3.51 -11.29 -3.95
CA THR A 239 4.97 -11.38 -3.98
C THR A 239 5.57 -10.00 -4.19
N CYS A 240 6.29 -9.51 -3.17
CA CYS A 240 6.87 -8.16 -3.16
C CYS A 240 8.04 -8.08 -2.18
N ASP A 241 8.70 -6.92 -2.10
CA ASP A 241 9.84 -6.69 -1.19
C ASP A 241 9.43 -6.01 0.14
N LYS A 242 8.14 -6.01 0.46
CA LYS A 242 7.60 -5.24 1.60
C LYS A 242 7.00 -6.07 2.73
N GLY A 243 6.83 -7.37 2.54
CA GLY A 243 6.36 -8.30 3.57
C GLY A 243 5.08 -9.00 3.13
N ILE A 244 4.69 -10.02 3.88
CA ILE A 244 3.53 -10.86 3.57
C ILE A 244 2.18 -10.18 3.80
N ASN A 245 2.16 -9.03 4.48
CA ASN A 245 0.93 -8.32 4.80
C ASN A 245 0.73 -7.09 3.91
N SER A 246 1.72 -6.72 3.08
CA SER A 246 1.63 -5.53 2.22
C SER A 246 0.46 -5.68 1.25
N THR A 247 -0.41 -4.69 1.17
CA THR A 247 -1.71 -4.82 0.52
C THR A 247 -1.58 -4.81 -0.99
N ALA A 248 -1.87 -5.94 -1.63
CA ALA A 248 -2.01 -6.05 -3.08
C ALA A 248 -3.47 -5.93 -3.52
N ILE A 249 -4.40 -6.43 -2.69
CA ILE A 249 -5.85 -6.29 -2.90
C ILE A 249 -6.48 -5.84 -1.58
N GLY A 250 -7.26 -4.76 -1.63
CA GLY A 250 -7.99 -4.24 -0.48
C GLY A 250 -8.99 -3.17 -0.88
N ARG A 251 -9.91 -2.83 0.02
CA ARG A 251 -10.92 -1.78 -0.19
C ARG A 251 -10.83 -0.74 0.91
N HIS A 252 -11.05 0.52 0.60
CA HIS A 252 -11.33 1.58 1.56
C HIS A 252 -12.50 2.44 1.06
N ALA A 253 -13.59 2.48 1.83
CA ALA A 253 -14.86 3.09 1.44
C ALA A 253 -15.34 2.60 0.06
N ASN A 254 -15.63 3.51 -0.86
CA ASN A 254 -16.03 3.24 -2.24
C ASN A 254 -14.85 2.93 -3.19
N PHE A 255 -13.62 2.81 -2.70
CA PHE A 255 -12.42 2.55 -3.49
C PHE A 255 -11.88 1.15 -3.27
N PHE A 256 -11.63 0.42 -4.35
CA PHE A 256 -11.03 -0.90 -4.37
C PHE A 256 -9.66 -0.81 -5.05
N HIS A 257 -8.62 -1.25 -4.35
CA HIS A 257 -7.26 -1.35 -4.86
C HIS A 257 -7.04 -2.75 -5.47
N TRP A 258 -6.74 -2.79 -6.76
CA TRP A 258 -6.21 -3.95 -7.47
C TRP A 258 -4.76 -3.68 -7.85
N GLY A 259 -3.80 -4.12 -7.03
CA GLY A 259 -2.39 -3.77 -7.17
C GLY A 259 -1.69 -4.39 -8.38
N PHE A 260 -2.17 -5.52 -8.89
CA PHE A 260 -1.57 -6.21 -10.04
C PHE A 260 -1.74 -5.38 -11.32
N ALA A 261 -0.70 -5.31 -12.15
CA ALA A 261 -0.61 -4.36 -13.25
C ALA A 261 -0.90 -4.96 -14.64
N ALA A 262 -1.11 -6.26 -14.77
CA ALA A 262 -1.41 -6.92 -16.04
C ALA A 262 -2.68 -6.39 -16.70
N ALA A 263 -2.65 -6.30 -18.02
CA ALA A 263 -3.87 -6.22 -18.83
C ALA A 263 -4.53 -7.61 -18.90
N PRO A 264 -5.83 -7.72 -19.24
CA PRO A 264 -6.54 -9.00 -19.32
C PRO A 264 -5.82 -10.08 -20.13
N GLU A 265 -5.16 -9.75 -21.23
CA GLU A 265 -4.35 -10.68 -22.04
C GLU A 265 -3.34 -11.47 -21.20
N TYR A 266 -2.78 -10.84 -20.17
CA TYR A 266 -1.77 -11.42 -19.28
C TYR A 266 -2.33 -11.85 -17.92
N LEU A 267 -3.65 -11.80 -17.71
CA LEU A 267 -4.28 -12.37 -16.51
C LEU A 267 -4.56 -13.85 -16.74
N THR A 268 -4.36 -14.67 -15.71
CA THR A 268 -4.88 -16.04 -15.72
C THR A 268 -6.41 -16.02 -15.79
N GLU A 269 -7.04 -17.08 -16.31
CA GLU A 269 -8.51 -17.14 -16.39
C GLU A 269 -9.17 -17.01 -15.01
N SER A 270 -8.57 -17.60 -13.98
CA SER A 270 -9.02 -17.44 -12.59
C SER A 270 -8.93 -15.99 -12.11
N ALA A 271 -7.86 -15.27 -12.46
CA ALA A 271 -7.67 -13.88 -12.09
C ALA A 271 -8.62 -12.94 -12.82
N LYS A 272 -8.94 -13.23 -14.09
CA LYS A 272 -10.01 -12.55 -14.84
C LYS A 272 -11.34 -12.65 -14.09
N LEU A 273 -11.73 -13.86 -13.68
CA LEU A 273 -12.97 -14.05 -12.91
C LEU A 273 -12.95 -13.29 -11.58
N ALA A 274 -11.84 -13.30 -10.86
CA ALA A 274 -11.70 -12.55 -9.61
C ALA A 274 -11.78 -11.03 -9.82
N PHE A 275 -11.20 -10.51 -10.91
CA PHE A 275 -11.32 -9.11 -11.28
C PHE A 275 -12.78 -8.74 -11.58
N ILE A 276 -13.49 -9.57 -12.35
CA ILE A 276 -14.92 -9.35 -12.61
C ILE A 276 -15.73 -9.42 -11.31
N ASN A 277 -15.46 -10.38 -10.43
CA ASN A 277 -16.09 -10.44 -9.12
C ASN A 277 -15.81 -9.18 -8.28
N ALA A 278 -14.63 -8.57 -8.39
CA ALA A 278 -14.32 -7.30 -7.74
C ALA A 278 -15.24 -6.16 -8.22
N VAL A 279 -15.61 -6.15 -9.52
CA VAL A 279 -16.60 -5.19 -10.07
C VAL A 279 -17.96 -5.38 -9.41
N TYR A 280 -18.46 -6.61 -9.33
CA TYR A 280 -19.73 -6.89 -8.63
C TYR A 280 -19.67 -6.58 -7.14
N TYR A 281 -18.53 -6.85 -6.51
CA TYR A 281 -18.32 -6.63 -5.08
C TYR A 281 -18.29 -5.15 -4.72
N ILE A 282 -17.64 -4.30 -5.51
CA ILE A 282 -17.53 -2.86 -5.21
C ILE A 282 -18.80 -2.09 -5.60
N ALA A 283 -19.59 -2.54 -6.57
CA ALA A 283 -20.78 -1.82 -7.05
C ALA A 283 -21.75 -1.35 -5.94
N PRO A 284 -22.09 -2.17 -4.93
CA PRO A 284 -22.96 -1.76 -3.82
C PRO A 284 -22.36 -0.67 -2.92
N PHE A 285 -21.05 -0.40 -3.02
CA PHE A 285 -20.37 0.64 -2.24
C PHE A 285 -20.45 2.02 -2.90
N LYS A 286 -21.16 2.17 -4.02
CA LYS A 286 -21.49 3.50 -4.55
C LYS A 286 -22.24 4.30 -3.49
N GLY A 287 -21.74 5.50 -3.17
CA GLY A 287 -22.24 6.34 -2.08
C GLY A 287 -21.58 6.11 -0.72
N ALA A 288 -20.78 5.05 -0.54
CA ALA A 288 -20.11 4.76 0.71
C ALA A 288 -19.15 5.90 1.08
N LYS A 289 -19.23 6.37 2.32
CA LYS A 289 -18.40 7.47 2.81
C LYS A 289 -17.13 6.93 3.44
N GLN A 290 -16.05 7.65 3.19
CA GLN A 290 -14.80 7.52 3.94
C GLN A 290 -15.01 8.07 5.35
N ILE A 291 -14.84 7.21 6.34
CA ILE A 291 -14.97 7.48 7.78
C ILE A 291 -13.59 7.66 8.39
N THR A 292 -12.63 6.82 8.00
CA THR A 292 -11.24 6.89 8.46
C THR A 292 -10.32 7.54 7.42
N SER A 293 -9.21 8.11 7.87
CA SER A 293 -8.17 8.62 6.99
C SER A 293 -6.81 8.06 7.38
N LYS A 294 -5.88 8.07 6.43
CA LYS A 294 -4.48 7.74 6.64
C LYS A 294 -3.59 8.95 6.47
N VAL A 295 -2.94 9.34 7.55
CA VAL A 295 -1.82 10.28 7.52
C VAL A 295 -0.57 9.50 7.09
N LYS A 296 -0.12 9.75 5.85
CA LYS A 296 1.07 9.09 5.30
C LYS A 296 2.28 9.33 6.20
N GLY A 297 3.02 8.25 6.47
CA GLY A 297 4.20 8.29 7.33
C GLY A 297 3.90 8.20 8.83
N THR A 298 2.64 8.03 9.23
CA THR A 298 2.33 7.75 10.64
C THR A 298 2.92 6.40 11.07
N MET A 299 3.72 6.44 12.12
CA MET A 299 4.28 5.27 12.79
C MET A 299 3.20 4.60 13.64
N THR A 300 2.54 3.59 13.10
CA THR A 300 1.60 2.73 13.83
C THR A 300 2.35 1.84 14.82
N ARG A 301 1.64 1.25 15.79
CA ARG A 301 2.22 0.28 16.72
C ARG A 301 2.77 -0.95 16.02
N ALA A 302 2.13 -1.36 14.93
CA ALA A 302 2.62 -2.47 14.11
C ALA A 302 3.96 -2.11 13.43
N LEU A 303 4.14 -0.88 12.96
CA LEU A 303 5.42 -0.43 12.42
C LEU A 303 6.49 -0.25 13.52
N LEU A 304 6.10 0.25 14.70
CA LEU A 304 6.99 0.30 15.88
C LEU A 304 7.43 -1.10 16.32
N ARG A 305 6.57 -2.12 16.16
CA ARG A 305 6.94 -3.52 16.41
C ARG A 305 8.01 -4.03 15.44
N GLU A 306 7.95 -3.62 14.17
CA GLU A 306 9.02 -3.91 13.19
C GLU A 306 10.34 -3.23 13.57
N GLN A 307 10.30 -2.01 14.13
CA GLN A 307 11.50 -1.35 14.66
C GLN A 307 12.07 -2.08 15.88
N GLN A 308 11.21 -2.43 16.84
CA GLN A 308 11.59 -3.26 17.99
C GLN A 308 12.25 -4.57 17.53
N TRP A 309 11.65 -5.26 16.56
CA TRP A 309 12.20 -6.48 15.99
C TRP A 309 13.58 -6.25 15.40
N THR A 310 13.75 -5.19 14.60
CA THR A 310 15.02 -4.84 13.95
C THR A 310 16.17 -4.67 14.95
N VAL A 311 15.90 -4.15 16.16
CA VAL A 311 16.93 -3.98 17.21
C VAL A 311 17.14 -5.21 18.08
N SER A 312 16.18 -6.15 18.11
CA SER A 312 16.33 -7.42 18.85
C SER A 312 17.51 -8.26 18.34
N ASP A 313 18.00 -9.20 19.16
CA ASP A 313 19.06 -10.14 18.74
C ASP A 313 18.67 -10.94 17.49
N GLN A 314 17.44 -11.47 17.46
CA GLN A 314 16.95 -12.29 16.36
C GLN A 314 16.72 -11.47 15.09
N GLY A 315 16.03 -10.34 15.20
CA GLY A 315 15.72 -9.52 14.03
C GLY A 315 16.95 -8.83 13.44
N SER A 316 17.90 -8.39 14.27
CA SER A 316 19.17 -7.86 13.76
C SER A 316 20.00 -8.94 13.05
N ALA A 317 20.03 -10.17 13.56
CA ALA A 317 20.67 -11.29 12.88
C ALA A 317 19.98 -11.64 11.54
N ALA A 318 18.65 -11.68 11.51
CA ALA A 318 17.88 -11.92 10.30
C ALA A 318 18.12 -10.83 9.24
N TRP A 319 18.18 -9.56 9.66
CA TRP A 319 18.55 -8.44 8.80
C TRP A 319 19.94 -8.63 8.20
N LEU A 320 20.95 -8.90 9.03
CA LEU A 320 22.34 -9.05 8.56
C LEU A 320 22.49 -10.26 7.63
N ASN A 321 21.77 -11.36 7.88
CA ASN A 321 21.74 -12.49 6.97
C ASN A 321 21.17 -12.10 5.59
N TYR A 322 20.04 -11.38 5.56
CA TYR A 322 19.46 -10.86 4.33
C TYR A 322 20.44 -9.95 3.56
N ILE A 323 21.17 -9.09 4.25
CA ILE A 323 22.20 -8.24 3.63
C ILE A 323 23.34 -9.05 3.03
N GLU A 324 23.85 -10.04 3.77
CA GLU A 324 24.95 -10.87 3.29
C GLU A 324 24.54 -11.69 2.07
N GLU A 325 23.34 -12.28 2.06
CA GLU A 325 22.80 -12.98 0.89
C GLU A 325 22.72 -12.06 -0.35
N GLY A 326 22.24 -10.83 -0.16
CA GLY A 326 22.21 -9.81 -1.21
C GLY A 326 23.61 -9.44 -1.71
N ALA A 327 24.56 -9.28 -0.79
CA ALA A 327 25.94 -8.95 -1.10
C ALA A 327 26.65 -10.08 -1.86
N VAL A 328 26.41 -11.35 -1.51
CA VAL A 328 26.91 -12.51 -2.27
C VAL A 328 26.42 -12.46 -3.72
N LYS A 329 25.11 -12.30 -3.93
CA LYS A 329 24.52 -12.21 -5.28
C LYS A 329 25.08 -11.02 -6.07
N GLN A 330 25.26 -9.87 -5.42
CA GLN A 330 25.85 -8.68 -6.04
C GLN A 330 27.29 -8.96 -6.50
N ARG A 331 28.13 -9.57 -5.65
CA ARG A 331 29.52 -9.92 -6.00
C ARG A 331 29.58 -10.94 -7.14
N GLU A 332 28.69 -11.92 -7.17
CA GLU A 332 28.57 -12.86 -8.29
C GLU A 332 28.17 -12.16 -9.60
N ASN A 333 27.19 -11.25 -9.54
CA ASN A 333 26.78 -10.49 -10.71
C ASN A 333 27.91 -9.60 -11.24
N LYS A 334 28.64 -8.92 -10.35
CA LYS A 334 29.82 -8.13 -10.73
C LYS A 334 30.89 -8.97 -11.41
N LYS A 335 31.15 -10.19 -10.94
CA LYS A 335 32.08 -11.12 -11.61
C LYS A 335 31.62 -11.44 -13.04
N LYS A 336 30.32 -11.66 -13.25
CA LYS A 336 29.75 -11.89 -14.58
C LYS A 336 29.87 -10.67 -15.50
N LEU A 337 29.60 -9.47 -14.97
CA LEU A 337 29.72 -8.22 -15.71
C LEU A 337 31.18 -7.89 -16.04
N GLN A 338 32.11 -8.16 -15.12
CA GLN A 338 33.54 -8.01 -15.36
C GLN A 338 34.02 -8.97 -16.45
N ALA A 339 33.61 -10.25 -16.40
CA ALA A 339 33.93 -11.21 -17.45
C ALA A 339 33.38 -10.78 -18.82
N LYS A 340 32.13 -10.28 -18.87
CA LYS A 340 31.54 -9.72 -20.10
C LYS A 340 32.38 -8.56 -20.66
N LYS A 341 32.84 -7.67 -19.78
CA LYS A 341 33.72 -6.55 -20.14
C LYS A 341 35.09 -7.02 -20.62
N ASP A 342 35.69 -8.01 -19.96
CA ASP A 342 37.00 -8.58 -20.30
C ASP A 342 36.95 -9.33 -21.65
N GLU A 343 35.81 -9.89 -22.02
CA GLU A 343 35.52 -10.45 -23.36
C GLU A 343 35.34 -9.38 -24.46
N GLY A 344 35.44 -8.09 -24.12
CA GLY A 344 35.27 -6.99 -25.07
C GLY A 344 33.82 -6.75 -25.49
N LYS A 345 32.83 -7.28 -24.75
CA LYS A 345 31.40 -7.01 -25.01
C LYS A 345 30.99 -5.72 -24.29
N ASP A 346 30.17 -4.92 -24.98
CA ASP A 346 29.65 -3.68 -24.41
C ASP A 346 28.73 -3.95 -23.22
N LEU A 347 28.90 -3.12 -22.18
CA LEU A 347 27.98 -3.04 -21.06
C LEU A 347 26.97 -1.92 -21.32
N SER A 348 25.73 -2.11 -20.88
CA SER A 348 24.78 -0.99 -20.78
C SER A 348 25.18 -0.04 -19.65
N GLU A 349 24.70 1.21 -19.69
CA GLU A 349 24.93 2.18 -18.60
C GLU A 349 24.53 1.63 -17.22
N PHE A 350 23.44 0.86 -17.15
CA PHE A 350 23.00 0.21 -15.92
C PHE A 350 23.97 -0.89 -15.47
N GLU A 351 24.49 -1.70 -16.40
CA GLU A 351 25.49 -2.72 -16.09
C GLU A 351 26.81 -2.09 -15.60
N GLU A 352 27.23 -0.98 -16.21
CA GLU A 352 28.40 -0.21 -15.75
C GLU A 352 28.20 0.33 -14.34
N MET A 353 27.03 0.92 -14.06
CA MET A 353 26.67 1.41 -12.72
C MET A 353 26.69 0.27 -11.70
N MET A 354 26.14 -0.90 -12.04
CA MET A 354 26.13 -2.07 -11.17
C MET A 354 27.54 -2.59 -10.86
N LEU A 355 28.44 -2.53 -11.85
CA LEU A 355 29.85 -2.92 -11.68
C LEU A 355 30.60 -1.99 -10.73
N GLN A 356 30.29 -0.68 -10.78
CA GLN A 356 30.93 0.36 -9.94
C GLN A 356 30.32 0.50 -8.54
N THR A 357 29.09 0.00 -8.33
CA THR A 357 28.39 0.12 -7.05
C THR A 357 29.20 -0.55 -5.93
N PRO A 358 29.47 0.07 -4.77
CA PRO A 358 30.23 -0.56 -3.70
C PRO A 358 29.51 -1.79 -3.11
N ASP A 359 30.27 -2.71 -2.53
CA ASP A 359 29.70 -3.83 -1.80
C ASP A 359 29.00 -3.31 -0.53
N ARG A 360 27.75 -3.75 -0.33
CA ARG A 360 26.99 -3.42 0.88
C ARG A 360 27.59 -4.17 2.08
N LYS A 361 28.05 -3.43 3.08
CA LYS A 361 28.61 -3.96 4.34
C LYS A 361 27.96 -3.27 5.52
N GLU A 362 26.88 -3.88 6.03
CA GLU A 362 26.18 -3.39 7.21
C GLU A 362 26.61 -4.20 8.43
N THR A 363 26.78 -3.53 9.55
CA THR A 363 26.98 -4.17 10.86
C THR A 363 25.71 -4.00 11.69
N ARG A 364 25.67 -4.63 12.88
CA ARG A 364 24.53 -4.48 13.80
C ARG A 364 24.22 -3.00 14.11
N VAL A 365 25.23 -2.12 14.14
CA VAL A 365 25.06 -0.66 14.36
C VAL A 365 24.11 -0.01 13.34
N TRP A 366 24.01 -0.57 12.13
CA TRP A 366 23.06 -0.08 11.13
C TRP A 366 21.60 -0.17 11.58
N THR A 367 21.26 -1.14 12.43
CA THR A 367 19.89 -1.36 12.94
C THR A 367 19.38 -0.21 13.79
N ILE A 368 20.29 0.54 14.45
CA ILE A 368 19.93 1.70 15.29
C ILE A 368 20.11 3.04 14.57
N ARG A 369 20.39 3.07 13.25
CA ARG A 369 20.71 4.33 12.54
C ARG A 369 19.59 5.38 12.60
N HIS A 370 18.34 4.96 12.68
CA HIS A 370 17.18 5.85 12.74
C HIS A 370 16.69 6.11 14.18
N GLU A 371 17.34 5.52 15.19
CA GLU A 371 17.01 5.83 16.58
C GLU A 371 17.34 7.29 16.90
N PRO A 372 16.54 7.95 17.76
CA PRO A 372 16.83 9.29 18.25
C PRO A 372 18.24 9.40 18.83
N GLN A 373 18.86 10.57 18.69
CA GLN A 373 20.23 10.77 19.15
C GLN A 373 20.33 10.61 20.66
N GLU A 374 19.30 11.02 21.40
CA GLU A 374 19.21 10.87 22.85
C GLU A 374 19.29 9.40 23.28
N LEU A 375 18.64 8.49 22.55
CA LEU A 375 18.71 7.06 22.83
C LEU A 375 20.08 6.48 22.47
N LYS A 376 20.72 6.98 21.40
CA LYS A 376 22.10 6.61 21.03
C LYS A 376 23.11 7.04 22.07
N ASP A 377 23.00 8.26 22.59
CA ASP A 377 23.88 8.76 23.63
C ASP A 377 23.67 8.00 24.94
N GLN A 378 22.43 7.60 25.25
CA GLN A 378 22.10 6.87 26.47
C GLN A 378 22.47 5.38 26.42
N TYR A 379 22.19 4.70 25.31
CA TYR A 379 22.32 3.24 25.22
C TYR A 379 23.57 2.78 24.47
N GLY A 380 24.14 3.60 23.58
CA GLY A 380 25.26 3.22 22.74
C GLY A 380 24.97 1.93 21.97
N GLU A 381 25.83 0.92 22.11
CA GLU A 381 25.68 -0.41 21.50
C GLU A 381 24.96 -1.41 22.44
N ASN A 382 24.02 -0.95 23.26
CA ASN A 382 23.18 -1.80 24.11
C ASN A 382 21.80 -2.06 23.48
N TRP A 383 21.73 -2.98 22.51
CA TRP A 383 20.48 -3.34 21.83
C TRP A 383 19.35 -3.80 22.74
N ALA A 384 19.66 -4.50 23.84
CA ALA A 384 18.66 -4.92 24.81
C ALA A 384 17.95 -3.73 25.47
N ALA A 385 18.66 -2.60 25.65
CA ALA A 385 18.05 -1.37 26.17
C ALA A 385 17.09 -0.73 25.15
N TYR A 386 17.43 -0.72 23.85
CA TYR A 386 16.52 -0.27 22.80
C TYR A 386 15.27 -1.14 22.72
N GLU A 387 15.43 -2.47 22.68
CA GLU A 387 14.30 -3.38 22.63
C GLU A 387 13.39 -3.19 23.86
N LYS A 388 13.98 -3.08 25.05
CA LYS A 388 13.24 -2.77 26.28
C LYS A 388 12.52 -1.43 26.20
N TYR A 389 13.13 -0.39 25.63
CA TYR A 389 12.50 0.91 25.44
C TYR A 389 11.22 0.79 24.60
N TYR A 390 11.24 0.05 23.48
CA TYR A 390 10.02 -0.19 22.72
C TYR A 390 8.97 -0.99 23.50
N ILE A 391 9.38 -2.04 24.22
CA ILE A 391 8.46 -2.87 25.04
C ILE A 391 7.77 -2.02 26.11
N ASP A 392 8.53 -1.23 26.87
CA ASP A 392 8.02 -0.46 27.99
C ASP A 392 7.13 0.72 27.56
N ASN A 393 7.27 1.19 26.30
CA ASN A 393 6.62 2.40 25.81
C ASN A 393 5.61 2.19 24.68
N MET A 394 5.39 0.95 24.21
CA MET A 394 4.56 0.65 23.03
C MET A 394 3.16 1.30 23.06
N ASP A 395 2.55 1.37 24.25
CA ASP A 395 1.21 1.91 24.43
C ASP A 395 1.14 3.44 24.46
N TYR A 396 2.29 4.11 24.54
CA TYR A 396 2.42 5.55 24.74
C TYR A 396 3.10 6.27 23.59
N PHE A 397 3.59 5.57 22.56
CA PHE A 397 4.08 6.25 21.36
C PHE A 397 2.96 6.99 20.65
N TYR A 398 3.27 8.17 20.13
CA TYR A 398 2.41 8.92 19.23
C TYR A 398 3.23 9.60 18.13
N PRO A 399 2.65 9.84 16.95
CA PRO A 399 3.38 10.42 15.83
C PRO A 399 3.61 11.92 16.03
N ILE A 400 4.83 12.38 15.73
CA ILE A 400 5.19 13.81 15.74
C ILE A 400 5.62 14.33 14.36
N GLY A 401 5.66 13.45 13.36
CA GLY A 401 6.07 13.79 12.01
C GLY A 401 6.05 12.59 11.08
N TYR A 402 6.65 12.76 9.90
CA TYR A 402 6.75 11.72 8.90
C TYR A 402 7.80 10.68 9.30
N TYR A 403 7.34 9.47 9.63
CA TYR A 403 8.12 8.38 10.22
C TYR A 403 8.84 8.75 11.52
N ASP A 404 8.23 9.64 12.31
CA ASP A 404 8.78 10.10 13.58
C ASP A 404 7.76 9.98 14.72
N THR A 405 8.24 9.59 15.89
CA THR A 405 7.44 9.30 17.08
C THR A 405 8.08 9.80 18.35
N LYS A 406 7.25 10.06 19.35
CA LYS A 406 7.68 10.31 20.71
C LYS A 406 6.85 9.51 21.69
N VAL A 407 7.40 9.21 22.85
CA VAL A 407 6.65 8.71 24.00
C VAL A 407 5.84 9.86 24.61
N ASP A 408 4.54 9.64 24.76
CA ASP A 408 3.66 10.53 25.49
C ASP A 408 3.85 10.36 27.00
N GLU A 409 4.72 11.18 27.57
CA GLU A 409 5.00 11.16 29.01
C GLU A 409 3.77 11.56 29.86
N ASP A 410 2.83 12.33 29.31
CA ASP A 410 1.60 12.70 30.01
C ASP A 410 0.69 11.48 30.16
N ALA A 411 0.37 10.80 29.05
CA ALA A 411 -0.44 9.59 29.07
C ALA A 411 0.23 8.48 29.90
N LYS A 412 1.56 8.35 29.80
CA LYS A 412 2.35 7.42 30.59
C LYS A 412 2.32 7.73 32.08
N SER A 413 2.38 9.01 32.48
CA SER A 413 2.27 9.42 33.90
C SER A 413 0.91 9.09 34.50
N LEU A 414 -0.14 9.03 33.68
CA LEU A 414 -1.48 8.61 34.08
C LEU A 414 -1.63 7.08 34.08
N GLY A 415 -0.70 6.34 33.48
CA GLY A 415 -0.75 4.89 33.34
C GLY A 415 -1.90 4.41 32.44
N ILE A 416 -2.34 5.25 31.50
CA ILE A 416 -3.46 4.94 30.60
C ILE A 416 -2.94 4.95 29.15
N PRO A 417 -2.98 3.82 28.43
CA PRO A 417 -2.62 3.74 27.01
C PRO A 417 -3.35 4.80 26.18
N ASN A 418 -2.69 5.34 25.16
CA ASN A 418 -3.30 6.41 24.37
C ASN A 418 -4.50 5.98 23.51
N SER A 419 -4.65 4.66 23.31
CA SER A 419 -5.80 4.05 22.63
C SER A 419 -6.97 3.74 23.56
N ASP A 420 -6.80 3.81 24.89
CA ASP A 420 -7.89 3.59 25.84
C ASP A 420 -8.71 4.88 26.02
N ILE A 421 -10.01 4.80 25.73
CA ILE A 421 -10.96 5.91 25.89
C ILE A 421 -10.99 6.49 27.31
N LYS A 422 -10.54 5.73 28.32
CA LYS A 422 -10.34 6.23 29.69
C LYS A 422 -9.37 7.39 29.75
N LEU A 423 -8.43 7.53 28.82
CA LEU A 423 -7.52 8.67 28.76
C LEU A 423 -8.32 9.96 28.56
N LEU A 424 -9.24 9.98 27.58
CA LEU A 424 -10.13 11.12 27.34
C LEU A 424 -11.05 11.36 28.55
N ALA A 425 -11.63 10.31 29.13
CA ALA A 425 -12.48 10.45 30.31
C ALA A 425 -11.72 11.08 31.50
N THR A 426 -10.46 10.70 31.69
CA THR A 426 -9.58 11.18 32.75
C THR A 426 -9.18 12.63 32.50
N ALA A 427 -8.79 12.98 31.27
CA ALA A 427 -8.48 14.35 30.88
C ALA A 427 -9.69 15.29 31.05
N VAL A 428 -10.89 14.89 30.62
CA VAL A 428 -12.13 15.67 30.85
C VAL A 428 -12.39 15.88 32.35
N LYS A 429 -12.18 14.86 33.18
CA LYS A 429 -12.36 14.97 34.64
C LYS A 429 -11.33 15.92 35.26
N MET A 430 -10.07 15.79 34.89
CA MET A 430 -8.97 16.67 35.32
C MET A 430 -9.27 18.12 35.00
N LEU A 431 -9.66 18.40 33.75
CA LEU A 431 -10.00 19.74 33.28
C LEU A 431 -11.19 20.35 34.03
N ASN A 432 -12.26 19.58 34.29
CA ASN A 432 -13.40 20.03 35.09
C ASN A 432 -13.06 20.36 36.54
N ASN A 433 -12.07 19.67 37.11
CA ASN A 433 -11.66 19.85 38.50
C ASN A 433 -10.57 20.91 38.69
N GLY A 434 -10.04 21.48 37.60
CA GLY A 434 -8.86 22.34 37.65
C GLY A 434 -7.56 21.62 38.05
N ASP A 435 -7.51 20.28 37.94
CA ASP A 435 -6.30 19.49 38.21
C ASP A 435 -5.49 19.36 36.92
N ARG A 436 -4.25 19.87 36.90
CA ARG A 436 -3.32 19.79 35.77
C ARG A 436 -4.02 20.11 34.44
N SER A 437 -4.76 21.22 34.41
CA SER A 437 -5.63 21.62 33.28
C SER A 437 -4.89 21.69 31.95
N ASP A 438 -3.62 22.15 31.94
CA ASP A 438 -2.83 22.25 30.72
C ASP A 438 -2.56 20.87 30.10
N MET A 439 -2.07 19.91 30.91
CA MET A 439 -1.89 18.51 30.49
C MET A 439 -3.21 17.89 29.99
N ALA A 440 -4.31 18.12 30.71
CA ALA A 440 -5.62 17.61 30.32
C ALA A 440 -6.06 18.18 28.94
N MET A 441 -5.88 19.47 28.72
CA MET A 441 -6.19 20.12 27.45
C MET A 441 -5.31 19.60 26.32
N GLU A 442 -4.00 19.45 26.56
CA GLU A 442 -3.05 18.91 25.58
C GLU A 442 -3.42 17.49 25.16
N LEU A 443 -3.75 16.60 26.11
CA LEU A 443 -4.20 15.24 25.82
C LEU A 443 -5.48 15.23 24.96
N LEU A 444 -6.46 16.08 25.29
CA LEU A 444 -7.72 16.17 24.54
C LEU A 444 -7.50 16.65 23.11
N ILE A 445 -6.66 17.68 22.91
CA ILE A 445 -6.30 18.19 21.58
C ILE A 445 -5.46 17.16 20.81
N ARG A 446 -4.52 16.50 21.48
CA ARG A 446 -3.61 15.51 20.89
C ARG A 446 -4.34 14.28 20.39
N TYR A 447 -5.37 13.82 21.12
CA TYR A 447 -6.05 12.56 20.80
C TYR A 447 -7.46 12.72 20.20
N THR A 448 -7.90 13.93 19.85
CA THR A 448 -9.18 14.13 19.14
C THR A 448 -9.02 15.05 17.93
N LYS A 449 -10.07 15.13 17.09
CA LYS A 449 -10.17 16.12 16.00
C LYS A 449 -10.83 17.43 16.47
N GLU A 450 -11.05 17.59 17.77
CA GLU A 450 -11.76 18.71 18.36
C GLU A 450 -10.78 19.78 18.88
N SER A 451 -11.28 21.00 19.07
CA SER A 451 -10.46 22.15 19.50
C SER A 451 -11.15 23.07 20.50
N PHE A 452 -12.11 22.52 21.27
CA PHE A 452 -12.88 23.21 22.29
C PHE A 452 -12.00 23.93 23.31
N LYS A 453 -12.52 25.03 23.88
CA LYS A 453 -11.76 25.91 24.77
C LYS A 453 -12.13 25.73 26.23
N THR A 454 -13.34 25.24 26.54
CA THR A 454 -13.82 25.12 27.92
C THR A 454 -14.03 23.68 28.37
N ALA A 455 -13.99 23.47 29.68
CA ALA A 455 -14.23 22.18 30.30
C ALA A 455 -15.66 21.67 30.02
N GLU A 456 -16.66 22.57 29.98
CA GLU A 456 -18.05 22.19 29.70
C GLU A 456 -18.23 21.67 28.27
N GLU A 457 -17.57 22.29 27.29
CA GLU A 457 -17.61 21.87 25.89
C GLU A 457 -17.05 20.45 25.73
N TRP A 458 -15.86 20.19 26.29
CA TRP A 458 -15.23 18.87 26.30
C TRP A 458 -16.09 17.82 27.00
N ALA A 459 -16.64 18.15 28.18
CA ALA A 459 -17.51 17.25 28.93
C ALA A 459 -18.79 16.90 28.16
N LYS A 460 -19.41 17.90 27.52
CA LYS A 460 -20.61 17.72 26.70
C LYS A 460 -20.33 16.85 25.48
N TRP A 461 -19.26 17.12 24.75
CA TRP A 461 -18.85 16.34 23.59
C TRP A 461 -18.57 14.88 23.99
N PHE A 462 -17.74 14.66 25.02
CA PHE A 462 -17.39 13.32 25.46
C PHE A 462 -18.62 12.53 25.93
N LYS A 463 -19.50 13.15 26.72
CA LYS A 463 -20.75 12.52 27.18
C LYS A 463 -21.63 12.09 26.00
N THR A 464 -21.70 12.92 24.96
CA THR A 464 -22.52 12.68 23.76
C THR A 464 -21.93 11.56 22.91
N ASN A 465 -20.61 11.56 22.71
CA ASN A 465 -19.96 10.76 21.67
C ASN A 465 -19.26 9.50 22.18
N LYS A 466 -19.01 9.34 23.49
CA LYS A 466 -18.15 8.24 24.03
C LYS A 466 -18.49 6.83 23.55
N LYS A 467 -19.75 6.54 23.20
CA LYS A 467 -20.16 5.21 22.69
C LYS A 467 -19.82 4.99 21.22
N LYS A 468 -19.49 6.05 20.49
CA LYS A 468 -19.18 6.10 19.06
C LYS A 468 -17.71 6.43 18.79
N LEU A 469 -16.90 6.62 19.84
CA LEU A 469 -15.49 6.94 19.66
C LEU A 469 -14.71 5.69 19.26
N TYR A 470 -13.98 5.81 18.15
CA TYR A 470 -13.05 4.81 17.64
C TYR A 470 -11.64 5.40 17.60
N PHE A 471 -10.66 4.68 18.14
CA PHE A 471 -9.26 5.10 18.09
C PHE A 471 -8.62 4.61 16.78
N SER A 472 -8.14 5.55 15.97
CA SER A 472 -7.49 5.28 14.68
C SER A 472 -6.04 5.72 14.73
N GLU A 473 -5.11 4.74 14.64
CA GLU A 473 -3.68 5.03 14.48
C GLU A 473 -3.40 5.68 13.12
N GLY A 474 -4.06 5.21 12.06
CA GLY A 474 -3.94 5.74 10.70
C GLY A 474 -4.33 7.23 10.61
N ASP A 475 -5.31 7.67 11.40
CA ASP A 475 -5.74 9.07 11.50
C ASP A 475 -4.79 9.94 12.37
N GLY A 476 -3.58 9.47 12.64
CA GLY A 476 -2.63 10.18 13.49
C GLY A 476 -2.91 9.99 14.98
N TYR A 477 -3.31 8.78 15.38
CA TYR A 477 -3.61 8.40 16.77
C TYR A 477 -4.75 9.26 17.33
N LYS A 478 -5.90 9.28 16.66
CA LYS A 478 -7.05 10.10 17.05
C LYS A 478 -8.26 9.24 17.37
N PHE A 479 -8.98 9.61 18.43
CA PHE A 479 -10.36 9.21 18.62
C PHE A 479 -11.25 10.01 17.67
N ILE A 480 -11.89 9.31 16.75
CA ILE A 480 -12.86 9.87 15.80
C ILE A 480 -14.28 9.44 16.20
N VAL A 481 -15.26 10.28 15.90
CA VAL A 481 -16.67 9.98 16.13
C VAL A 481 -17.21 9.23 14.91
N LEU A 482 -17.60 7.97 15.09
CA LEU A 482 -18.29 7.21 14.07
C LEU A 482 -19.71 7.78 13.85
N PRO A 483 -20.27 7.70 12.61
CA PRO A 483 -21.58 8.28 12.29
C PRO A 483 -22.77 7.77 13.13
#